data_AF-A0A0G1N684-F1
#
_entry.id   AF-A0A0G1N684-F1
#
_cell.length_a   1.000
_cell.length_b   1.000
_cell.length_c   1.000
_cell.angle_alpha   90.00
_cell.angle_beta   90.00
_cell.angle_gamma   90.00
#
_symmetry.space_group_name_H-M   'P 1'
#
loop_
_entity.id
_entity.type
_entity.pdbx_description
1 polymer ?
#
loop_
_entity_poly.entity_id
_entity_poly.type
_entity_poly.pdbx_seq_one_letter_code
_entity_poly.pdbx_strand_id
1 'polypeptide(L)'
;MKILIKNIKELILKDQSQIKLFRQGSISHSEWIKKSKEMARVFVDLLDRYGFPYKNLVSEDVYRASIILSLHLDLRVLKYVFNVYVKNASSKKIDPEHKAVFIDKILILSDKPQLYGTQYKMNENTKVKLLPVEDEKNLEKRRKDVGLQPLDEYLKLINH
;
A
#
# COMPACT_ATOMS: atom_id res chain seq x y z
N MET A 1 -6.59 16.18 14.90
CA MET A 1 -6.71 14.70 14.80
C MET A 1 -8.08 14.21 14.31
N LYS A 2 -9.22 14.63 14.89
CA LYS A 2 -10.57 14.17 14.45
C LYS A 2 -10.87 14.42 12.96
N ILE A 3 -10.45 15.58 12.42
CA ILE A 3 -10.63 15.94 11.00
C ILE A 3 -9.85 14.97 10.10
N LEU A 4 -8.58 14.69 10.39
CA LEU A 4 -7.76 13.71 9.65
C LEU A 4 -8.47 12.35 9.60
N ILE A 5 -8.86 11.82 10.76
CA ILE A 5 -9.51 10.51 10.87
C ILE A 5 -10.76 10.42 9.98
N LYS A 6 -11.65 11.42 10.05
CA LYS A 6 -12.86 11.46 9.23
C LYS A 6 -12.51 11.44 7.73
N ASN A 7 -11.57 12.29 7.31
CA ASN A 7 -11.20 12.38 5.89
C ASN A 7 -10.51 11.12 5.38
N ILE A 8 -9.67 10.46 6.17
CA ILE A 8 -9.05 9.18 5.78
C ILE A 8 -10.12 8.11 5.52
N LYS A 9 -11.13 8.02 6.41
CA LYS A 9 -12.25 7.07 6.25
C LYS A 9 -13.06 7.35 4.98
N GLU A 10 -13.30 8.63 4.66
CA GLU A 10 -13.99 9.00 3.43
C GLU A 10 -13.16 8.72 2.18
N LEU A 11 -11.84 9.00 2.23
CA LEU A 11 -10.93 8.78 1.11
C LEU A 11 -10.81 7.31 0.75
N ILE A 12 -10.65 6.42 1.74
CA ILE A 12 -10.53 4.98 1.45
C ILE A 12 -11.83 4.44 0.83
N LEU A 13 -13.00 4.89 1.27
CA LEU A 13 -14.27 4.47 0.66
C LEU A 13 -14.38 4.94 -0.80
N LYS A 14 -13.97 6.18 -1.09
CA LYS A 14 -13.94 6.72 -2.46
C LYS A 14 -12.96 5.96 -3.34
N ASP A 15 -11.77 5.65 -2.83
CA ASP A 15 -10.75 4.86 -3.52
C ASP A 15 -11.27 3.48 -3.90
N GLN A 16 -11.80 2.72 -2.93
CA GLN A 16 -12.33 1.38 -3.18
C GLN A 16 -13.53 1.39 -4.14
N SER A 17 -14.41 2.40 -4.03
CA SER A 17 -15.54 2.58 -4.95
C SER A 17 -15.08 2.83 -6.38
N GLN A 18 -14.07 3.68 -6.58
CA GLN A 18 -13.54 3.96 -7.91
C GLN A 18 -12.84 2.74 -8.51
N ILE A 19 -12.10 1.95 -7.72
CA ILE A 19 -11.46 0.71 -8.19
C ILE A 19 -12.52 -0.25 -8.72
N LYS A 20 -13.63 -0.38 -7.99
CA LYS A 20 -14.76 -1.21 -8.40
C LYS A 20 -15.36 -0.72 -9.71
N LEU A 21 -15.65 0.57 -9.83
CA LEU A 21 -16.21 1.17 -11.05
C LEU A 21 -15.27 0.98 -12.25
N PHE A 22 -13.96 1.14 -12.06
CA PHE A 22 -12.98 0.93 -13.13
C PHE A 22 -12.93 -0.53 -13.57
N ARG A 23 -12.90 -1.48 -12.62
CA ARG A 23 -12.93 -2.93 -12.91
C ARG A 23 -14.21 -3.36 -13.64
N GLN A 24 -15.33 -2.68 -13.40
CA GLN A 24 -16.61 -2.91 -14.07
C GLN A 24 -16.73 -2.21 -15.43
N GLY A 25 -15.69 -1.48 -15.87
CA GLY A 25 -15.72 -0.70 -17.10
C GLY A 25 -16.65 0.53 -17.04
N SER A 26 -17.15 0.88 -15.86
CA SER A 26 -18.11 1.99 -15.67
C SER A 26 -17.46 3.38 -15.72
N ILE A 27 -16.13 3.45 -15.57
CA ILE A 27 -15.35 4.68 -15.77
C ILE A 27 -14.16 4.40 -16.68
N SER A 28 -13.80 5.40 -17.49
CA SER A 28 -12.67 5.28 -18.41
C SER A 28 -11.32 5.32 -17.67
N HIS A 29 -10.26 4.86 -18.34
CA HIS A 29 -8.90 4.94 -17.79
C HIS A 29 -8.46 6.39 -17.50
N SER A 30 -8.83 7.35 -18.36
CA SER A 30 -8.51 8.77 -18.15
C SER A 30 -9.26 9.36 -16.95
N GLU A 31 -10.53 8.97 -16.76
CA GLU A 31 -11.30 9.35 -15.58
C GLU A 31 -10.70 8.76 -14.29
N TRP A 32 -10.33 7.48 -14.32
CA TRP A 32 -9.64 6.83 -13.21
C TRP A 32 -8.33 7.55 -12.84
N ILE A 33 -7.49 7.88 -13.82
CA ILE A 33 -6.25 8.66 -13.59
C ILE A 33 -6.56 10.01 -12.95
N LYS A 34 -7.55 10.74 -13.47
CA LYS A 34 -7.92 12.07 -12.96
C LYS A 34 -8.33 11.98 -11.49
N LYS A 35 -9.26 11.09 -11.15
CA LYS A 35 -9.75 10.94 -9.77
C LYS A 35 -8.67 10.42 -8.82
N SER A 36 -7.79 9.52 -9.29
CA SER A 36 -6.64 9.04 -8.50
C SER A 36 -5.68 10.17 -8.15
N LYS A 37 -5.39 11.08 -9.10
CA LYS A 37 -4.56 12.27 -8.84
C LYS A 37 -5.21 13.25 -7.86
N GLU A 38 -6.52 13.45 -7.94
CA GLU A 38 -7.26 14.30 -7.00
C GLU A 38 -7.21 13.71 -5.58
N MET A 39 -7.47 12.41 -5.42
CA MET A 39 -7.37 11.73 -4.12
C MET A 39 -5.96 11.79 -3.55
N ALA A 40 -4.92 11.57 -4.38
CA ALA A 40 -3.53 11.66 -3.96
C ALA A 40 -3.18 13.04 -3.39
N ARG A 41 -3.64 14.13 -4.04
CA ARG A 41 -3.45 15.50 -3.54
C ARG A 41 -4.10 15.72 -2.18
N VAL A 42 -5.38 15.36 -2.05
CA VAL A 42 -6.12 15.51 -0.79
C VAL A 42 -5.46 14.69 0.32
N PHE A 43 -5.03 13.47 0.03
CA PHE A 43 -4.35 12.63 1.01
C PHE A 43 -3.02 13.25 1.46
N VAL A 44 -2.17 13.70 0.55
CA VAL A 44 -0.89 14.36 0.89
C VAL A 44 -1.13 15.64 1.69
N ASP A 45 -2.09 16.48 1.31
CA ASP A 45 -2.43 17.70 2.06
C ASP A 45 -2.83 17.39 3.51
N LEU A 46 -3.53 16.27 3.75
CA LEU A 46 -3.89 15.83 5.09
C LEU A 46 -2.65 15.38 5.87
N LEU A 47 -1.74 14.64 5.24
CA LEU A 47 -0.50 14.19 5.86
C LEU A 47 0.39 15.39 6.23
N ASP A 48 0.53 16.36 5.35
CA ASP A 48 1.39 17.52 5.58
C ASP A 48 0.82 18.45 6.67
N ARG A 49 -0.51 18.52 6.81
CA ARG A 49 -1.17 19.32 7.86
C ARG A 49 -1.21 18.65 9.22
N TYR A 50 -1.38 17.33 9.27
CA TYR A 50 -1.71 16.61 10.51
C TYR A 50 -0.73 15.50 10.88
N GLY A 51 0.23 15.21 10.02
CA GLY A 51 1.15 14.08 10.13
C GLY A 51 0.53 12.76 9.66
N PHE A 52 1.38 11.73 9.58
CA PHE A 52 0.93 10.38 9.26
C PHE A 52 0.15 9.77 10.43
N PRO A 53 -1.02 9.16 10.16
CA PRO A 53 -1.85 8.51 11.18
C PRO A 53 -1.23 7.17 11.60
N TYR A 54 -0.21 7.24 12.46
CA TYR A 54 0.50 6.08 12.99
C TYR A 54 -0.40 5.18 13.84
N LYS A 55 -0.07 3.89 13.91
CA LYS A 55 -0.88 2.87 14.63
C LYS A 55 -1.08 3.16 16.12
N ASN A 56 -0.18 3.93 16.73
CA ASN A 56 -0.26 4.32 18.13
C ASN A 56 -1.00 5.65 18.37
N LEU A 57 -1.51 6.29 17.31
CA LEU A 57 -2.22 7.58 17.37
C LEU A 57 -3.67 7.49 16.94
N VAL A 58 -4.02 6.48 16.15
CA VAL A 58 -5.35 6.28 15.59
C VAL A 58 -5.78 4.83 15.75
N SER A 59 -7.07 4.55 15.51
CA SER A 59 -7.58 3.20 15.44
C SER A 59 -6.98 2.42 14.27
N GLU A 60 -6.97 1.09 14.40
CA GLU A 60 -6.33 0.19 13.44
C GLU A 60 -6.90 0.32 12.02
N ASP A 61 -8.21 0.53 11.88
CA ASP A 61 -8.88 0.75 10.59
C ASP A 61 -8.36 2.00 9.87
N VAL A 62 -8.14 3.10 10.59
CA VAL A 62 -7.62 4.36 10.02
C VAL A 62 -6.15 4.21 9.64
N TYR A 63 -5.37 3.54 10.49
CA TYR A 63 -3.98 3.23 10.21
C TYR A 63 -3.85 2.40 8.93
N ARG A 64 -4.55 1.25 8.85
CA ARG A 64 -4.56 0.37 7.68
C ARG A 64 -5.06 1.09 6.42
N ALA A 65 -6.11 1.90 6.53
CA ALA A 65 -6.61 2.72 5.42
C ALA A 65 -5.52 3.65 4.87
N SER A 66 -4.70 4.23 5.75
CA SER A 66 -3.62 5.15 5.36
C SER A 66 -2.45 4.44 4.70
N ILE A 67 -2.16 3.19 5.10
CA ILE A 67 -1.22 2.32 4.39
C ILE A 67 -1.74 2.03 2.98
N ILE A 68 -3.00 1.59 2.84
CA ILE A 68 -3.60 1.25 1.54
C ILE A 68 -3.62 2.47 0.60
N LEU A 69 -4.11 3.61 1.08
CA LEU A 69 -4.13 4.87 0.31
C LEU A 69 -2.73 5.24 -0.19
N SER A 70 -1.71 5.05 0.65
CA SER A 70 -0.33 5.31 0.25
C SER A 70 0.13 4.39 -0.89
N LEU A 71 -0.20 3.10 -0.85
CA LEU A 71 0.20 2.11 -1.86
C LEU A 71 -0.50 2.31 -3.22
N HIS A 72 -1.55 3.12 -3.28
CA HIS A 72 -2.24 3.49 -4.53
C HIS A 72 -1.68 4.77 -5.16
N LEU A 73 -0.75 5.46 -4.50
CA LEU A 73 -0.09 6.64 -5.03
C LEU A 73 0.86 6.28 -6.19
N ASP A 74 1.10 7.24 -7.07
CA ASP A 74 2.17 7.11 -8.05
C ASP A 74 3.55 7.02 -7.37
N LEU A 75 4.55 6.55 -8.12
CA LEU A 75 5.89 6.32 -7.58
C LEU A 75 6.50 7.54 -6.91
N ARG A 76 6.28 8.75 -7.46
CA ARG A 76 6.88 9.97 -6.92
C ARG A 76 6.29 10.28 -5.56
N VAL A 77 4.97 10.27 -5.45
CA VAL A 77 4.28 10.60 -4.20
C VAL A 77 4.44 9.48 -3.17
N LEU A 78 4.42 8.21 -3.59
CA LEU A 78 4.71 7.07 -2.71
C LEU A 78 6.12 7.18 -2.09
N LYS A 79 7.15 7.54 -2.89
CA LYS A 79 8.51 7.78 -2.39
C LYS A 79 8.56 8.93 -1.39
N TYR A 80 7.81 10.01 -1.63
CA TYR A 80 7.69 11.11 -0.67
C TYR A 80 7.12 10.62 0.67
N VAL A 81 5.96 9.97 0.64
CA VAL A 81 5.32 9.44 1.85
C VAL A 81 6.24 8.47 2.59
N PHE A 82 6.90 7.57 1.86
CA PHE A 82 7.84 6.62 2.44
C PHE A 82 9.01 7.32 3.14
N ASN A 83 9.69 8.25 2.46
CA ASN A 83 10.88 8.90 2.99
C ASN A 83 10.57 9.81 4.18
N VAL A 84 9.45 10.54 4.13
CA VAL A 84 9.08 11.50 5.18
C VAL A 84 8.49 10.78 6.40
N TYR A 85 7.60 9.81 6.18
CA TYR A 85 6.77 9.28 7.26
C TYR A 85 7.08 7.84 7.68
N VAL A 86 7.60 6.99 6.79
CA VAL A 86 7.66 5.53 6.99
C VAL A 86 9.06 5.01 7.25
N LYS A 87 10.05 5.43 6.44
CA LYS A 87 11.41 4.87 6.38
C LYS A 87 12.03 4.74 7.77
N ASN A 88 12.05 5.85 8.51
CA ASN A 88 12.67 5.96 9.83
C ASN A 88 11.67 5.80 11.00
N ALA A 89 10.40 5.46 10.73
CA ALA A 89 9.43 5.23 11.78
C ALA A 89 9.77 3.96 12.57
N SER A 90 9.68 4.04 13.91
CA SER A 90 9.85 2.89 14.80
C SER A 90 8.72 1.86 14.62
N SER A 91 8.95 0.63 15.08
CA SER A 91 7.96 -0.44 15.12
C SER A 91 6.73 -0.12 15.98
N LYS A 92 6.78 0.89 16.85
CA LYS A 92 5.60 1.39 17.60
C LYS A 92 4.68 2.25 16.73
N LYS A 93 5.18 2.82 15.63
CA LYS A 93 4.45 3.73 14.73
C LYS A 93 3.96 3.06 13.46
N ILE A 94 4.81 2.23 12.85
CA ILE A 94 4.53 1.47 11.63
C ILE A 94 4.91 0.02 11.86
N ASP A 95 4.03 -0.92 11.52
CA ASP A 95 4.37 -2.34 11.57
C ASP A 95 5.51 -2.66 10.59
N PRO A 96 6.51 -3.47 10.98
CA PRO A 96 7.59 -3.87 10.09
C PRO A 96 7.10 -4.49 8.78
N GLU A 97 6.03 -5.28 8.83
CA GLU A 97 5.36 -5.87 7.67
C GLU A 97 4.85 -4.80 6.69
N HIS A 98 4.14 -3.77 7.19
CA HIS A 98 3.69 -2.67 6.34
C HIS A 98 4.87 -1.91 5.74
N LYS A 99 5.96 -1.71 6.48
CA LYS A 99 7.19 -1.11 5.93
C LYS A 99 7.77 -1.96 4.78
N ALA A 100 7.78 -3.28 4.91
CA ALA A 100 8.18 -4.19 3.83
C ALA A 100 7.29 -4.05 2.58
N VAL A 101 5.97 -3.90 2.77
CA VAL A 101 5.03 -3.68 1.65
C VAL A 101 5.34 -2.38 0.88
N PHE A 102 5.66 -1.29 1.59
CA PHE A 102 6.09 -0.03 0.94
C PHE A 102 7.37 -0.22 0.13
N ILE A 103 8.38 -0.90 0.69
CA ILE A 103 9.66 -1.13 0.03
C ILE A 103 9.44 -1.90 -1.28
N ASP A 104 8.72 -3.02 -1.22
CA ASP A 104 8.46 -3.83 -2.39
C ASP A 104 7.62 -3.09 -3.43
N LYS A 105 6.61 -2.30 -3.01
CA LYS A 105 5.81 -1.48 -3.94
C LYS A 105 6.69 -0.46 -4.68
N ILE A 106 7.59 0.21 -3.97
CA ILE A 106 8.52 1.18 -4.56
C ILE A 106 9.49 0.50 -5.54
N LEU A 107 9.99 -0.68 -5.21
CA LEU A 107 10.89 -1.45 -6.08
C LEU A 107 10.18 -1.86 -7.36
N ILE A 108 9.00 -2.47 -7.26
CA ILE A 108 8.20 -2.88 -8.41
C ILE A 108 7.85 -1.70 -9.32
N LEU A 109 7.40 -0.58 -8.75
CA LEU A 109 7.10 0.63 -9.52
C LEU A 109 8.36 1.29 -10.12
N SER A 110 9.55 0.95 -9.62
CA SER A 110 10.84 1.38 -10.17
C SER A 110 11.47 0.30 -11.08
N ASP A 111 10.68 -0.67 -11.55
CA ASP A 111 11.11 -1.78 -12.42
C ASP A 111 12.24 -2.64 -11.83
N LYS A 112 12.25 -2.79 -10.50
CA LYS A 112 13.21 -3.62 -9.76
C LYS A 112 12.51 -4.81 -9.11
N PRO A 113 13.21 -5.94 -8.95
CA PRO A 113 12.69 -7.06 -8.17
C PRO A 113 12.45 -6.65 -6.72
N GLN A 114 11.45 -7.25 -6.11
CA GLN A 114 11.05 -6.98 -4.72
C GLN A 114 11.89 -7.77 -3.73
N LEU A 115 11.97 -7.34 -2.47
CA LEU A 115 12.79 -7.98 -1.44
C LEU A 115 12.00 -8.98 -0.60
N TYR A 116 10.74 -8.67 -0.29
CA TYR A 116 9.94 -9.40 0.70
C TYR A 116 8.80 -10.23 0.09
N GLY A 117 8.52 -10.08 -1.21
CA GLY A 117 7.51 -10.88 -1.89
C GLY A 117 6.09 -10.45 -1.51
N THR A 118 5.83 -9.16 -1.30
CA THR A 118 4.49 -8.66 -0.93
C THR A 118 3.64 -8.22 -2.12
N GLN A 119 4.20 -8.12 -3.32
CA GLN A 119 3.55 -7.60 -4.51
C GLN A 119 3.30 -8.73 -5.52
N TYR A 120 2.10 -8.73 -6.07
CA TYR A 120 1.62 -9.77 -6.96
C TYR A 120 0.72 -9.17 -8.05
N LYS A 121 0.46 -9.95 -9.09
CA LYS A 121 -0.56 -9.67 -10.11
C LYS A 121 -1.59 -10.79 -10.10
N MET A 122 -2.85 -10.42 -10.24
CA MET A 122 -3.91 -11.38 -10.59
C MET A 122 -3.91 -11.55 -12.10
N ASN A 123 -3.88 -12.80 -12.59
CA ASN A 123 -4.05 -13.08 -14.01
C ASN A 123 -5.54 -13.30 -14.35
N GLU A 124 -5.84 -13.42 -15.65
CA GLU A 124 -7.20 -13.61 -16.17
C GLU A 124 -7.90 -14.86 -15.60
N ASN A 125 -7.13 -15.85 -15.15
CA ASN A 125 -7.62 -17.11 -14.58
C ASN A 125 -7.67 -17.11 -13.04
N THR A 126 -7.80 -15.93 -12.43
CA THR A 126 -7.81 -15.70 -10.97
C THR A 126 -6.62 -16.24 -10.19
N LYS A 127 -5.56 -16.72 -10.87
CA LYS A 127 -4.34 -17.16 -10.22
C LYS A 127 -3.49 -15.95 -9.87
N VAL A 128 -3.09 -15.87 -8.62
CA VAL A 128 -2.12 -14.90 -8.15
C VAL A 128 -0.73 -15.32 -8.60
N LYS A 129 -0.04 -14.42 -9.30
CA LYS A 129 1.35 -14.56 -9.68
C LYS A 129 2.19 -13.55 -8.90
N LEU A 130 3.13 -14.05 -8.11
CA LEU A 130 4.12 -13.21 -7.43
C LEU A 130 4.95 -12.46 -8.47
N LEU A 131 5.22 -11.17 -8.20
CA LEU A 131 6.14 -10.39 -9.03
C LEU A 131 7.60 -10.77 -8.74
N PRO A 132 8.56 -10.48 -9.65
CA PRO A 132 9.95 -10.90 -9.49
C PRO A 132 10.53 -10.53 -8.13
N VAL A 133 11.19 -11.49 -7.47
CA VAL A 133 11.83 -11.34 -6.16
C VAL A 133 13.34 -11.44 -6.31
N GLU A 134 14.07 -10.56 -5.63
CA GLU A 134 15.52 -10.62 -5.52
C GLU A 134 15.91 -11.77 -4.59
N ASP A 135 16.87 -12.61 -4.97
CA ASP A 135 17.42 -13.67 -4.11
C ASP A 135 16.33 -14.50 -3.39
N GLU A 136 15.59 -15.28 -4.17
CA GLU A 136 14.49 -16.14 -3.70
C GLU A 136 14.94 -17.12 -2.61
N LYS A 137 16.19 -17.58 -2.64
CA LYS A 137 16.75 -18.52 -1.65
C LYS A 137 16.73 -17.96 -0.23
N ASN A 138 16.87 -16.65 -0.08
CA ASN A 138 16.85 -15.97 1.22
C ASN A 138 15.54 -15.23 1.51
N LEU A 139 14.52 -15.38 0.67
CA LEU A 139 13.23 -14.69 0.82
C LEU A 139 12.56 -15.00 2.16
N GLU A 140 12.42 -16.29 2.50
CA GLU A 140 11.75 -16.71 3.74
C GLU A 140 12.43 -16.16 5.00
N LYS A 141 13.76 -16.11 4.98
CA LYS A 141 14.53 -15.49 6.07
C LYS A 141 14.17 -14.00 6.21
N ARG A 142 14.17 -13.24 5.11
CA ARG A 142 13.79 -11.82 5.13
C ARG A 142 12.36 -11.59 5.59
N ARG A 143 11.42 -12.46 5.16
CA ARG A 143 10.01 -12.40 5.58
C ARG A 143 9.88 -12.60 7.08
N LYS A 144 10.50 -13.65 7.62
CA LYS A 144 10.52 -13.96 9.05
C LYS A 144 11.12 -12.81 9.88
N ASP A 145 12.24 -12.23 9.43
CA ASP A 145 12.93 -11.16 10.15
C ASP A 145 12.08 -9.89 10.32
N VAL A 146 11.12 -9.64 9.41
CA VAL A 146 10.18 -8.50 9.48
C VAL A 146 8.77 -8.90 9.94
N GLY A 147 8.57 -10.14 10.39
CA GLY A 147 7.29 -10.63 10.90
C GLY A 147 6.25 -10.99 9.84
N LEU A 148 6.61 -11.02 8.56
CA LEU A 148 5.71 -11.51 7.52
C LEU A 148 5.53 -13.02 7.65
N GLN A 149 4.29 -13.49 7.47
CA GLN A 149 3.97 -14.91 7.37
C GLN A 149 4.75 -15.60 6.23
N PRO A 150 4.95 -16.93 6.27
CA PRO A 150 5.58 -17.67 5.17
C PRO A 150 4.93 -17.38 3.81
N LEU A 151 5.71 -17.37 2.73
CA LEU A 151 5.21 -17.01 1.40
C LEU A 151 4.06 -17.92 0.97
N ASP A 152 4.17 -19.23 1.18
CA ASP A 152 3.13 -20.20 0.80
C ASP A 152 1.80 -19.96 1.52
N GLU A 153 1.83 -19.60 2.80
CA GLU A 153 0.63 -19.24 3.56
C GLU A 153 0.00 -17.95 3.04
N TYR A 154 0.84 -16.96 2.76
CA TYR A 154 0.39 -15.70 2.17
C TYR A 154 -0.26 -15.91 0.80
N LEU A 155 0.37 -16.70 -0.08
CA LEU A 155 -0.16 -16.98 -1.41
C LEU A 155 -1.50 -17.72 -1.35
N LYS A 156 -1.72 -18.60 -0.35
CA LYS A 156 -3.03 -19.24 -0.13
C LYS A 156 -4.12 -18.23 0.25
N LEU A 157 -3.81 -17.26 1.10
CA LEU A 157 -4.76 -16.24 1.56
C LEU A 157 -5.19 -15.26 0.47
N ILE A 158 -4.39 -15.08 -0.57
CA ILE A 158 -4.71 -14.13 -1.66
C ILE A 158 -5.24 -14.81 -2.92
N ASN A 159 -5.17 -16.15 -3.02
CA ASN A 159 -5.66 -16.97 -4.14
C ASN A 159 -7.16 -17.36 -4.00
N HIS A 160 -7.97 -16.56 -3.30
CA HIS A 160 -9.41 -16.83 -3.12
C HIS A 160 -10.26 -16.32 -4.28
#